data_AF-J0CW24-F1
#
_entry.id   AF-J0CW24-F1
#
_cell.length_a   1.000
_cell.length_b   1.000
_cell.length_c   1.000
_cell.angle_alpha   90.00
_cell.angle_beta   90.00
_cell.angle_gamma   90.00
#
_symmetry.space_group_name_H-M   'P 1'
#
loop_
_entity.id
_entity.type
_entity.pdbx_description
1 polymer ?
#
loop_
_entity_poly.entity_id
_entity_poly.type
_entity_poly.pdbx_seq_one_letter_code
_entity_poly.pdbx_strand_id
1 'polypeptide(L)'
;MNDRFVLITGDSEQEVNEKCNATQPGTQYKAMDRESPEWLGVFSSPSGEWTLTYDSLYDPDPTVPKTEGLEPRAAVLVKFVHQNMPELDCWYNEEHLKMLRVVPGWIRSWRYRLEGSDTVVLALHEYTGERSFESAEIKAARSTEWRQRIMDSADLVEKRVLQVWGKK
;
A
#
# COMPACT_ATOMS: atom_id res chain seq x y z
N MET A 1 -13.34 20.12 16.35
CA MET A 1 -13.69 19.05 15.41
C MET A 1 -12.38 18.48 14.89
N ASN A 2 -11.91 17.38 15.48
CA ASN A 2 -10.59 16.84 15.15
C ASN A 2 -10.73 15.94 13.93
N ASP A 3 -10.42 16.48 12.76
CA ASP A 3 -10.00 15.66 11.61
C ASP A 3 -8.82 14.80 12.10
N ARG A 4 -9.03 13.49 12.29
CA ARG A 4 -7.97 12.60 12.72
C ARG A 4 -7.09 12.27 11.50
N PHE A 5 -5.97 12.96 11.41
CA PHE A 5 -4.94 12.74 10.40
C PHE A 5 -4.21 11.44 10.70
N VAL A 6 -3.93 10.65 9.66
CA VAL A 6 -2.96 9.57 9.76
C VAL A 6 -1.68 10.05 9.10
N LEU A 7 -0.68 10.31 9.93
CA LEU A 7 0.70 10.48 9.49
C LEU A 7 1.32 9.10 9.31
N ILE A 8 1.81 8.81 8.11
CA ILE A 8 2.69 7.67 7.88
C ILE A 8 4.13 8.23 7.97
N THR A 9 4.71 8.17 9.18
CA THR A 9 6.11 8.51 9.40
C THR A 9 6.92 7.22 9.48
N GLY A 10 7.86 7.03 8.57
CA GLY A 10 8.96 6.07 8.76
C GLY A 10 10.20 6.85 9.16
N ASP A 11 10.55 6.92 10.43
CA ASP A 11 11.83 7.53 10.80
C ASP A 11 12.96 6.61 10.32
N SER A 12 13.72 7.03 9.30
CA SER A 12 15.05 6.50 9.05
C SER A 12 16.00 7.64 8.70
N GLU A 13 16.65 8.19 9.72
CA GLU A 13 17.91 8.95 9.58
C GLU A 13 19.04 7.98 9.16
N GLN A 14 19.02 7.47 7.93
CA GLN A 14 20.18 6.76 7.36
C GLN A 14 20.71 7.49 6.13
N GLU A 15 22.03 7.67 6.11
CA GLU A 15 22.79 8.39 5.09
C GLU A 15 22.39 7.99 3.66
N VAL A 16 22.07 9.02 2.89
CA VAL A 16 21.53 8.96 1.53
C VAL A 16 22.61 8.44 0.58
N ASN A 17 22.38 7.28 -0.05
CA ASN A 17 23.21 6.79 -1.14
C ASN A 17 22.41 6.83 -2.47
N GLU A 18 22.92 7.59 -3.43
CA GLU A 18 22.26 8.19 -4.61
C GLU A 18 21.72 7.21 -5.70
N LYS A 19 21.48 5.93 -5.42
CA LYS A 19 21.10 4.96 -6.49
C LYS A 19 19.76 4.23 -6.33
N CYS A 20 19.04 4.40 -5.23
CA CYS A 20 17.68 3.88 -5.05
C CYS A 20 16.92 4.76 -4.04
N ASN A 21 16.44 5.94 -4.45
CA ASN A 21 15.68 6.82 -3.56
C ASN A 21 14.23 6.35 -3.43
N ALA A 22 14.00 5.46 -2.48
CA ALA A 22 12.68 5.05 -2.01
C ALA A 22 12.44 5.50 -0.57
N THR A 23 12.74 6.75 -0.23
CA THR A 23 12.15 7.38 0.95
C THR A 23 10.88 8.08 0.52
N GLN A 24 9.78 7.87 1.25
CA GLN A 24 9.04 9.01 1.77
C GLN A 24 8.43 8.75 3.16
N PRO A 25 9.21 9.00 4.22
CA PRO A 25 8.67 9.51 5.48
C PRO A 25 8.08 10.91 5.24
N GLY A 26 6.81 11.14 5.57
CA GLY A 26 6.21 12.49 5.57
C GLY A 26 4.97 12.70 4.68
N THR A 27 4.51 11.70 3.93
CA THR A 27 3.23 11.81 3.19
C THR A 27 2.05 11.70 4.17
N GLN A 28 1.10 12.62 4.06
CA GLN A 28 -0.07 12.67 4.94
C GLN A 28 -1.28 12.01 4.28
N TYR A 29 -2.00 11.19 5.06
CA TYR A 29 -3.18 10.48 4.57
C TYR A 29 -4.39 10.84 5.43
N LYS A 30 -5.55 10.98 4.77
CA LYS A 30 -6.85 11.19 5.42
C LYS A 30 -7.80 10.07 5.02
N ALA A 31 -8.31 9.33 6.00
CA ALA A 31 -9.36 8.33 5.75
C ALA A 31 -10.62 9.02 5.22
N MET A 32 -11.18 8.51 4.12
CA MET A 32 -12.33 9.15 3.46
C MET A 32 -13.65 8.88 4.19
N ASP A 33 -13.73 7.78 4.94
CA ASP A 33 -14.90 7.37 5.71
C ASP A 33 -15.08 8.12 7.04
N ARG A 34 -14.15 9.02 7.39
CA ARG A 34 -14.13 9.81 8.65
C ARG A 34 -14.11 8.96 9.92
N GLU A 35 -13.93 7.65 9.80
CA GLU A 35 -13.76 6.76 10.93
C GLU A 35 -12.32 6.84 11.45
N SER A 36 -12.16 6.59 12.75
CA SER A 36 -10.82 6.47 13.31
C SER A 36 -10.29 5.08 13.02
N PRO A 37 -9.22 4.95 12.24
CA PRO A 37 -8.69 3.64 11.99
C PRO A 37 -8.14 3.02 13.29
N GLU A 38 -8.47 1.75 13.54
CA GLU A 38 -7.92 1.00 14.68
C GLU A 38 -6.39 0.84 14.60
N TRP A 39 -5.83 1.05 13.41
CA TRP A 39 -4.41 0.94 13.11
C TRP A 39 -3.58 2.21 13.37
N LEU A 40 -4.17 3.30 13.88
CA LEU A 40 -3.44 4.54 14.22
C LEU A 40 -2.24 4.26 15.16
N GLY A 41 -2.34 3.23 16.01
CA GLY A 41 -1.25 2.76 16.87
C GLY A 41 -0.11 2.02 16.14
N VAL A 42 -0.39 1.35 15.00
CA VAL A 42 0.60 0.60 14.21
C VAL A 42 1.52 1.56 13.46
N PHE A 43 1.00 2.68 12.96
CA PHE A 43 1.79 3.69 12.23
C PHE A 43 2.57 4.62 13.15
N SER A 44 2.19 4.71 14.41
CA SER A 44 3.00 5.36 15.45
C SER A 44 4.02 4.41 16.09
N SER A 45 4.07 3.14 15.68
CA SER A 45 5.01 2.17 16.21
C SER A 45 6.32 2.23 15.41
N PRO A 46 7.46 2.59 16.02
CA PRO A 46 8.75 2.66 15.33
C PRO A 46 9.36 1.27 15.03
N SER A 47 8.73 0.18 15.47
CA SER A 47 9.27 -1.18 15.40
C SER A 47 8.73 -1.93 14.17
N GLY A 48 9.07 -1.49 12.97
CA GLY A 48 8.75 -2.23 11.75
C GLY A 48 9.30 -1.58 10.49
N GLU A 49 9.33 -2.36 9.41
CA GLU A 49 10.01 -1.97 8.17
C GLU A 49 9.02 -1.83 7.02
N TRP A 50 9.02 -0.65 6.38
CA TRP A 50 8.37 -0.44 5.09
C TRP A 50 9.31 -0.85 3.97
N THR A 51 8.86 -1.79 3.13
CA THR A 51 9.54 -2.16 1.90
C THR A 51 8.78 -1.61 0.71
N LEU A 52 9.41 -0.73 -0.07
CA LEU A 52 8.91 -0.37 -1.40
C LEU A 52 8.98 -1.63 -2.27
N THR A 53 7.83 -2.14 -2.68
CA THR A 53 7.81 -3.38 -3.48
C THR A 53 7.86 -3.07 -4.97
N TYR A 54 7.13 -2.05 -5.42
CA TYR A 54 7.15 -1.59 -6.82
C TYR A 54 6.86 -0.09 -6.90
N ASP A 55 7.47 0.57 -7.89
CA ASP A 55 7.25 1.98 -8.26
C ASP A 55 7.17 2.07 -9.79
N SER A 56 6.17 2.78 -10.30
CA SER A 56 5.90 2.87 -11.74
C SER A 56 7.07 3.43 -12.52
N LEU A 57 7.84 4.36 -11.95
CA LEU A 57 8.97 4.99 -12.63
C LEU A 57 10.08 3.99 -12.93
N TYR A 58 10.31 3.06 -12.01
CA TYR A 58 11.40 2.07 -12.08
C TYR A 58 10.93 0.68 -12.44
N ASP A 59 9.65 0.55 -12.80
CA ASP A 59 9.04 -0.70 -13.15
C ASP A 59 9.68 -1.32 -14.42
N PRO A 60 10.21 -2.55 -14.36
CA PRO A 60 10.87 -3.18 -15.51
C PRO A 60 9.89 -3.69 -16.58
N ASP A 61 8.59 -3.80 -16.25
CA ASP A 61 7.58 -4.23 -17.20
C ASP A 61 7.15 -3.04 -18.08
N PRO A 62 7.34 -3.10 -19.41
CA PRO A 62 7.00 -2.00 -20.30
C PRO A 62 5.48 -1.78 -20.43
N THR A 63 4.65 -2.71 -19.96
CA THR A 63 3.18 -2.58 -19.98
C THR A 63 2.66 -1.70 -18.84
N VAL A 64 3.48 -1.44 -17.83
CA VAL A 64 3.12 -0.61 -16.67
C VAL A 64 3.13 0.87 -17.06
N PRO A 65 1.98 1.58 -16.98
CA PRO A 65 1.93 3.01 -17.27
C PRO A 65 2.85 3.79 -16.34
N LYS A 66 3.76 4.58 -16.93
CA LYS A 66 4.65 5.46 -16.18
C LYS A 66 3.86 6.68 -15.67
N THR A 67 3.99 7.00 -14.39
CA THR A 67 3.30 8.14 -13.78
C THR A 67 4.26 9.28 -13.45
N GLU A 68 5.28 9.50 -14.29
CA GLU A 68 6.24 10.59 -14.11
C GLU A 68 5.54 11.96 -14.05
N GLY A 69 5.89 12.76 -13.05
CA GLY A 69 5.27 14.07 -12.80
C GLY A 69 3.84 14.02 -12.24
N LEU A 70 3.28 12.83 -11.98
CA LEU A 70 1.99 12.68 -11.32
C LEU A 70 2.17 12.42 -9.83
N GLU A 71 1.31 13.05 -9.02
CA GLU A 71 1.32 12.89 -7.57
C GLU A 71 0.17 11.98 -7.10
N PRO A 72 0.38 11.19 -6.04
CA PRO A 72 -0.68 10.41 -5.43
C PRO A 72 -1.76 11.34 -4.88
N ARG A 73 -3.02 10.99 -5.19
CA ARG A 73 -4.22 11.70 -4.68
C ARG A 73 -5.16 10.77 -3.93
N ALA A 74 -5.08 9.46 -4.22
CA ALA A 74 -5.82 8.43 -3.53
C ALA A 74 -4.88 7.28 -3.15
N ALA A 75 -5.17 6.60 -2.05
CA ALA A 75 -4.46 5.38 -1.68
C ALA A 75 -5.42 4.35 -1.11
N VAL A 76 -5.05 3.07 -1.23
CA VAL A 76 -5.71 1.97 -0.53
C VAL A 76 -4.72 1.41 0.46
N LEU A 77 -5.08 1.47 1.73
CA LEU A 77 -4.37 0.76 2.78
C LEU A 77 -5.14 -0.50 3.14
N VAL A 78 -4.42 -1.60 3.29
CA VAL A 78 -4.98 -2.87 3.73
C VAL A 78 -4.14 -3.42 4.88
N LYS A 79 -4.81 -3.81 5.96
CA LYS A 79 -4.24 -4.61 7.04
C LYS A 79 -4.72 -6.05 6.88
N PHE A 80 -3.78 -6.98 6.91
CA PHE A 80 -4.04 -8.41 6.96
C PHE A 80 -3.55 -8.99 8.28
N VAL A 81 -4.34 -9.89 8.85
CA VAL A 81 -3.89 -10.88 9.83
C VAL A 81 -4.08 -12.25 9.19
N HIS A 82 -2.98 -12.97 8.99
CA HIS A 82 -2.99 -14.25 8.29
C HIS A 82 -1.98 -15.22 8.91
N GLN A 83 -2.42 -16.43 9.23
CA GLN A 83 -1.55 -17.45 9.83
C GLN A 83 -0.52 -18.01 8.84
N ASN A 84 -0.88 -18.08 7.55
CA ASN A 84 0.01 -18.57 6.51
C ASN A 84 0.65 -17.40 5.75
N MET A 85 1.63 -16.76 6.37
CA MET A 85 2.37 -15.64 5.76
C MET A 85 3.07 -16.00 4.44
N PRO A 86 3.70 -17.19 4.26
CA PRO A 86 4.30 -17.57 2.98
C PRO A 86 3.29 -17.56 1.83
N GLU A 87 2.09 -18.10 2.04
CA GLU A 87 1.02 -18.10 1.02
C GLU A 87 0.55 -16.68 0.68
N LEU A 88 0.39 -15.83 1.69
CA LEU A 88 0.05 -14.42 1.50
C LEU A 88 1.14 -13.70 0.69
N ASP A 89 2.42 -13.94 1.00
CA ASP A 89 3.56 -13.34 0.32
C ASP A 89 3.66 -13.83 -1.15
N CYS A 90 3.44 -15.13 -1.41
CA CYS A 90 3.36 -15.68 -2.76
C CYS A 90 2.24 -15.02 -3.58
N TRP A 91 1.03 -14.93 -3.03
CA TRP A 91 -0.08 -14.28 -3.72
C TRP A 91 0.22 -12.80 -4.05
N TYR A 92 0.79 -12.05 -3.10
CA TYR A 92 1.19 -10.66 -3.35
C TYR A 92 2.19 -10.54 -4.51
N ASN A 93 3.25 -11.34 -4.48
CA ASN A 93 4.37 -11.21 -5.42
C ASN A 93 4.05 -11.80 -6.81
N GLU A 94 3.31 -12.90 -6.86
CA GLU A 94 3.12 -13.66 -8.09
C GLU A 94 1.87 -13.24 -8.87
N GLU A 95 0.84 -12.72 -8.19
CA GLU A 95 -0.44 -12.35 -8.79
C GLU A 95 -0.80 -10.89 -8.48
N HIS A 96 -1.03 -10.57 -7.21
CA HIS A 96 -1.72 -9.34 -6.84
C HIS A 96 -0.98 -8.08 -7.29
N LEU A 97 0.31 -7.95 -6.97
CA LEU A 97 1.08 -6.77 -7.34
C LEU A 97 1.27 -6.66 -8.84
N LYS A 98 1.45 -7.78 -9.56
CA LYS A 98 1.55 -7.76 -11.04
C LYS A 98 0.27 -7.19 -11.65
N MET A 99 -0.89 -7.56 -11.13
CA MET A 99 -2.18 -7.03 -11.60
C MET A 99 -2.41 -5.59 -11.19
N LEU A 100 -1.98 -5.17 -9.99
CA LEU A 100 -2.15 -3.78 -9.54
C LEU A 100 -1.28 -2.79 -10.33
N ARG A 101 -0.06 -3.20 -10.72
CA ARG A 101 0.91 -2.32 -11.41
C ARG A 101 0.42 -1.84 -12.77
N VAL A 102 -0.45 -2.60 -13.44
CA VAL A 102 -1.03 -2.21 -14.73
C VAL A 102 -2.33 -1.40 -14.60
N VAL A 103 -2.81 -1.14 -13.37
CA VAL A 103 -4.00 -0.31 -13.16
C VAL A 103 -3.72 1.13 -13.61
N PRO A 104 -4.58 1.74 -14.44
CA PRO A 104 -4.41 3.13 -14.84
C PRO A 104 -4.29 4.08 -13.65
N GLY A 105 -3.20 4.84 -13.59
CA GLY A 105 -2.92 5.77 -12.50
C GLY A 105 -2.34 5.12 -11.24
N TRP A 106 -1.94 3.85 -11.26
CA TRP A 106 -1.12 3.26 -10.21
C TRP A 106 0.25 3.92 -10.15
N ILE A 107 0.71 4.30 -8.96
CA ILE A 107 2.01 4.97 -8.76
C ILE A 107 3.00 4.01 -8.15
N ARG A 108 2.67 3.41 -7.01
CA ARG A 108 3.58 2.53 -6.27
C ARG A 108 2.85 1.69 -5.24
N SER A 109 3.57 0.72 -4.69
CA SER A 109 3.05 -0.17 -3.66
C SER A 109 4.10 -0.46 -2.61
N TRP A 110 3.68 -0.31 -1.36
CA TRP A 110 4.51 -0.55 -0.18
C TRP A 110 3.92 -1.69 0.64
N ARG A 111 4.80 -2.47 1.27
CA ARG A 111 4.40 -3.45 2.28
C ARG A 111 5.13 -3.16 3.58
N TYR A 112 4.44 -3.34 4.70
CA TYR A 112 5.01 -3.16 6.04
C TYR A 112 4.80 -4.40 6.88
N ARG A 113 5.90 -4.94 7.39
CA ARG A 113 5.87 -6.01 8.37
C ARG A 113 6.09 -5.41 9.75
N LEU A 114 5.16 -5.69 10.65
CA LEU A 114 5.24 -5.24 12.05
C LEU A 114 6.26 -6.12 12.79
N GLU A 115 7.26 -5.53 13.46
CA GLU A 115 8.18 -6.33 14.28
C GLU A 115 7.43 -6.97 15.45
N GLY A 116 7.87 -8.19 15.81
CA GLY A 116 7.24 -8.97 16.87
C GLY A 116 5.88 -9.55 16.49
N SER A 117 5.44 -9.40 15.23
CA SER A 117 4.26 -10.07 14.71
C SER A 117 4.58 -10.92 13.49
N ASP A 118 4.29 -12.21 13.60
CA ASP A 118 4.48 -13.18 12.51
C ASP A 118 3.23 -13.34 11.63
N THR A 119 2.16 -12.58 11.90
CA THR A 119 0.86 -12.74 11.24
C THR A 119 0.28 -11.45 10.71
N VAL A 120 0.80 -10.28 11.12
CA VAL A 120 0.28 -8.97 10.72
C VAL A 120 1.12 -8.37 9.60
N VAL A 121 0.46 -7.92 8.54
CA VAL A 121 1.09 -7.15 7.47
C VAL A 121 0.19 -6.02 7.01
N LEU A 122 0.80 -4.89 6.64
CA LEU A 122 0.12 -3.81 5.95
C LEU A 122 0.57 -3.73 4.49
N ALA A 123 -0.34 -3.33 3.61
CA ALA A 123 -0.05 -3.00 2.22
C ALA A 123 -0.67 -1.65 1.87
N LEU A 124 0.12 -0.75 1.29
CA LEU A 124 -0.31 0.58 0.86
C LEU A 124 -0.11 0.71 -0.65
N HIS A 125 -1.19 0.99 -1.37
CA HIS A 125 -1.17 1.19 -2.82
C HIS A 125 -1.59 2.61 -3.13
N GLU A 126 -0.73 3.37 -3.79
CA GLU A 126 -0.96 4.78 -4.14
C GLU A 126 -1.36 4.93 -5.60
N TYR A 127 -2.31 5.83 -5.85
CA TYR A 127 -2.88 6.10 -7.16
C TYR A 127 -3.01 7.61 -7.40
N THR A 128 -3.00 8.00 -8.67
CA THR A 128 -3.20 9.39 -9.12
C THR A 128 -4.61 9.90 -8.82
N GLY A 129 -5.57 9.03 -8.48
CA GLY A 129 -6.92 9.41 -8.02
C GLY A 129 -7.89 8.22 -7.96
N GLU A 130 -9.11 8.48 -7.48
CA GLU A 130 -10.12 7.44 -7.24
C GLU A 130 -10.64 6.75 -8.50
N ARG A 131 -10.52 7.38 -9.68
CA ARG A 131 -10.92 6.77 -10.96
C ARG A 131 -10.21 5.45 -11.25
N SER A 132 -9.00 5.27 -10.71
CA SER A 132 -8.27 4.00 -10.77
C SER A 132 -9.07 2.84 -10.16
N PHE A 133 -9.96 3.11 -9.20
CA PHE A 133 -10.77 2.10 -8.52
C PHE A 133 -11.97 1.61 -9.33
N GLU A 134 -12.30 2.28 -10.44
CA GLU A 134 -13.41 1.95 -11.33
C GLU A 134 -12.96 1.14 -12.56
N SER A 135 -11.65 1.04 -12.77
CA SER A 135 -11.02 0.44 -13.95
C SER A 135 -11.28 -1.06 -14.05
N ALA A 136 -11.15 -1.62 -15.26
CA ALA A 136 -11.32 -3.06 -15.48
C ALA A 136 -10.20 -3.86 -14.81
N GLU A 137 -8.98 -3.33 -14.82
CA GLU A 137 -7.76 -3.94 -14.28
C GLU A 137 -7.88 -4.17 -12.78
N ILE A 138 -8.33 -3.16 -12.02
CA ILE A 138 -8.49 -3.32 -10.57
C ILE A 138 -9.67 -4.23 -10.21
N LYS A 139 -10.71 -4.28 -11.05
CA LYS A 139 -11.81 -5.24 -10.91
C LYS A 139 -11.30 -6.66 -11.15
N ALA A 140 -10.48 -6.88 -12.16
CA ALA A 140 -9.84 -8.15 -12.43
C ALA A 140 -8.94 -8.58 -11.26
N ALA A 141 -8.09 -7.68 -10.74
CA ALA A 141 -7.21 -7.94 -9.60
C ALA A 141 -7.95 -8.34 -8.31
N ARG A 142 -9.24 -7.98 -8.19
CA ARG A 142 -10.10 -8.31 -7.05
C ARG A 142 -10.96 -9.55 -7.26
N SER A 143 -10.96 -10.13 -8.45
CA SER A 143 -11.88 -11.20 -8.85
C SER A 143 -11.19 -12.54 -9.09
N THR A 144 -9.88 -12.65 -8.84
CA THR A 144 -9.15 -13.91 -9.00
C THR A 144 -9.55 -14.92 -7.93
N GLU A 145 -9.51 -16.21 -8.29
CA GLU A 145 -9.76 -17.29 -7.34
C GLU A 145 -8.72 -17.32 -6.22
N TRP A 146 -7.45 -17.00 -6.52
CA TRP A 146 -6.41 -16.97 -5.51
C TRP A 146 -6.62 -15.85 -4.50
N ARG A 147 -6.94 -14.63 -4.95
CA ARG A 147 -7.33 -13.55 -4.05
C ARG A 147 -8.51 -13.97 -3.16
N GLN A 148 -9.51 -14.65 -3.71
CA GLN A 148 -10.65 -15.10 -2.92
C GLN A 148 -10.20 -16.08 -1.82
N ARG A 149 -9.37 -17.07 -2.15
CA ARG A 149 -8.82 -18.01 -1.17
C ARG A 149 -8.05 -17.31 -0.04
N ILE A 150 -7.18 -16.36 -0.38
CA ILE A 150 -6.43 -15.57 0.63
C ILE A 150 -7.35 -14.82 1.57
N MET A 151 -8.43 -14.24 1.04
CA MET A 151 -9.39 -13.46 1.83
C MET A 151 -10.23 -14.36 2.73
N ASP A 152 -10.60 -15.54 2.24
CA ASP A 152 -11.37 -16.53 3.01
C ASP A 152 -10.55 -17.16 4.14
N SER A 153 -9.22 -17.27 3.98
CA SER A 153 -8.31 -17.81 5.01
C SER A 153 -7.70 -16.75 5.94
N ALA A 154 -8.05 -15.47 5.76
CA ALA A 154 -7.56 -14.41 6.62
C ALA A 154 -8.35 -14.32 7.92
N ASP A 155 -7.65 -14.18 9.04
CA ASP A 155 -8.27 -13.93 10.35
C ASP A 155 -8.90 -12.53 10.41
N LEU A 156 -8.27 -11.58 9.71
CA LEU A 156 -8.75 -10.21 9.57
C LEU A 156 -8.25 -9.60 8.27
N VAL A 157 -9.16 -8.95 7.55
CA VAL A 157 -8.82 -8.03 6.46
C VAL A 157 -9.53 -6.71 6.72
N GLU A 158 -8.75 -5.66 6.97
CA GLU A 158 -9.28 -4.31 7.09
C GLU A 158 -8.77 -3.45 5.93
N LYS A 159 -9.68 -2.94 5.10
CA LYS A 159 -9.36 -2.07 3.96
C LYS A 159 -9.83 -0.65 4.23
N ARG A 160 -9.02 0.34 3.89
CA ARG A 160 -9.38 1.77 3.91
C ARG A 160 -8.96 2.46 2.63
N VAL A 161 -9.82 3.37 2.16
CA VAL A 161 -9.51 4.29 1.08
C VAL A 161 -9.13 5.63 1.69
N LEU A 162 -7.99 6.14 1.28
CA LEU A 162 -7.35 7.33 1.83
C LEU A 162 -7.26 8.40 0.75
N GLN A 163 -7.55 9.63 1.11
CA GLN A 163 -7.10 10.79 0.35
C GLN A 163 -5.65 11.11 0.72
N VAL A 164 -4.82 11.34 -0.29
CA VAL A 164 -3.41 11.70 -0.10
C VAL A 164 -3.28 13.21 -0.11
N TRP A 165 -2.75 13.77 0.99
CA TRP A 165 -2.46 15.19 1.13
C TRP A 165 -0.95 15.42 1.03
N GLY A 166 -0.59 16.52 0.36
CA GLY A 166 0.73 16.74 -0.24
C GLY A 166 1.93 16.45 0.65
N LYS A 167 3.02 16.06 -0.01
CA LYS A 167 4.36 15.94 0.54
C LYS A 167 4.78 17.30 1.09
N LYS A 168 5.05 17.42 2.39
CA LYS A 168 5.80 18.56 2.91
C LYS A 168 7.28 18.36 2.68
#